data_AF-A0A6B0HXW7-F1
#
_entry.id   AF-A0A6B0HXW7-F1
#
_cell.length_a   1.000
_cell.length_b   1.000
_cell.length_c   1.000
_cell.angle_alpha   90.00
_cell.angle_beta   90.00
_cell.angle_gamma   90.00
#
_symmetry.space_group_name_H-M   'P 1'
#
loop_
_entity.id
_entity.type
_entity.pdbx_description
1 polymer ?
#
loop_
_entity_poly.entity_id
_entity_poly.type
_entity_poly.pdbx_seq_one_letter_code
_entity_poly.pdbx_strand_id
1 'polypeptide(L)'
;MSDKVEEAVKAVINGVIGGDAVAFARGLRKLSEASPRRFLEVGSKVLNPSRNEYVHFPEVDPLFAFDDTKVYGAVLTPVPDDSFILFSMKVHLSGSGLDLDVAQEMVRKERAELDARGAAVIENTKVAIDSALEVLSGHSNVDRKALAYARDELERGIVMLRGAVAAK
;
A
#
# COMPACT_ATOMS: atom_id res chain seq x y z
N MET A 1 14.21 -7.57 -2.40
CA MET A 1 13.12 -6.81 -3.08
C MET A 1 13.17 -7.20 -4.55
N SER A 2 12.05 -7.32 -5.27
CA SER A 2 12.10 -7.61 -6.72
C SER A 2 12.29 -6.34 -7.52
N ASP A 3 12.98 -6.44 -8.67
CA ASP A 3 13.28 -5.30 -9.55
C ASP A 3 12.03 -4.51 -9.92
N LYS A 4 10.91 -5.19 -10.19
CA LYS A 4 9.62 -4.56 -10.49
C LYS A 4 9.10 -3.66 -9.37
N VAL A 5 9.29 -4.05 -8.11
CA VAL A 5 8.84 -3.24 -6.96
C VAL A 5 9.77 -2.04 -6.79
N GLU A 6 11.07 -2.21 -7.00
CA GLU A 6 12.03 -1.11 -6.94
C GLU A 6 11.77 -0.07 -8.04
N GLU A 7 11.55 -0.52 -9.28
CA GLU A 7 11.17 0.34 -10.40
C GLU A 7 9.86 1.10 -10.13
N ALA A 8 8.86 0.42 -9.56
CA ALA A 8 7.60 1.06 -9.19
C ALA A 8 7.78 2.12 -8.10
N VAL A 9 8.57 1.83 -7.06
CA VAL A 9 8.92 2.81 -6.01
C VAL A 9 9.65 4.02 -6.61
N LYS A 10 10.64 3.78 -7.47
CA LYS A 10 11.36 4.84 -8.19
C LYS A 10 10.42 5.69 -9.04
N ALA A 11 9.45 5.08 -9.72
CA ALA A 11 8.45 5.81 -10.51
C ALA A 11 7.58 6.74 -9.64
N VAL A 12 7.16 6.28 -8.45
CA VAL A 12 6.43 7.12 -7.49
C VAL A 12 7.29 8.32 -7.06
N ILE A 13 8.53 8.06 -6.64
CA ILE A 13 9.46 9.11 -6.17
C ILE A 13 9.74 10.13 -7.29
N ASN A 14 10.00 9.66 -8.50
CA ASN A 14 10.27 10.53 -9.65
C ASN A 14 9.06 11.40 -10.01
N GLY A 15 7.82 10.89 -9.85
CA GLY A 15 6.61 11.70 -10.01
C GLY A 15 6.55 12.85 -9.01
N VAL A 16 6.90 12.60 -7.75
CA VAL A 16 6.98 13.65 -6.70
C VAL A 16 8.11 14.65 -7.00
N ILE A 17 9.31 14.16 -7.32
CA ILE A 17 10.46 15.01 -7.65
C ILE A 17 10.14 15.91 -8.86
N GLY A 18 9.46 15.39 -9.87
CA GLY A 18 9.05 16.14 -11.05
C GLY A 18 7.86 17.07 -10.82
N GLY A 19 7.12 16.94 -9.70
CA GLY A 19 5.84 17.63 -9.48
C GLY A 19 4.75 17.21 -10.46
N ASP A 20 4.83 15.99 -11.00
CA ASP A 20 3.89 15.46 -11.99
C ASP A 20 2.90 14.50 -11.31
N ALA A 21 1.68 15.01 -11.07
CA ALA A 21 0.59 14.25 -10.47
C ALA A 21 0.20 13.01 -11.28
N VAL A 22 0.31 13.07 -12.61
CA VAL A 22 -0.06 11.96 -13.51
C VAL A 22 1.00 10.87 -13.45
N ALA A 23 2.28 11.25 -13.48
CA ALA A 23 3.37 10.30 -13.30
C ALA A 23 3.34 9.67 -11.90
N PHE A 24 3.05 10.46 -10.87
CA PHE A 24 2.87 9.98 -9.49
C PHE A 24 1.75 8.94 -9.39
N ALA A 25 0.55 9.26 -9.89
CA ALA A 25 -0.59 8.34 -9.89
C ALA A 25 -0.28 7.04 -10.66
N ARG A 26 0.39 7.14 -11.81
CA ARG A 26 0.84 5.96 -12.58
C ARG A 26 1.84 5.11 -11.80
N GLY A 27 2.77 5.74 -11.08
CA GLY A 27 3.71 5.07 -10.18
C GLY A 27 2.98 4.33 -9.06
N LEU A 28 2.00 4.96 -8.42
CA LEU A 28 1.18 4.36 -7.36
C LEU A 28 0.44 3.12 -7.87
N ARG A 29 -0.15 3.20 -9.07
CA ARG A 29 -0.82 2.07 -9.71
C ARG A 29 0.13 0.90 -9.91
N LYS A 30 1.28 1.14 -10.55
CA LYS A 30 2.32 0.11 -10.75
C LYS A 30 2.79 -0.51 -9.43
N LEU A 31 2.94 0.32 -8.40
CA LEU A 31 3.34 -0.16 -7.08
C LEU A 31 2.25 -1.02 -6.44
N SER A 32 0.98 -0.64 -6.57
CA SER A 32 -0.15 -1.42 -6.06
C SER A 32 -0.26 -2.80 -6.73
N GLU A 33 0.07 -2.88 -8.02
CA GLU A 33 0.07 -4.13 -8.79
C GLU A 33 1.28 -5.01 -8.45
N ALA A 34 2.46 -4.40 -8.31
CA ALA A 34 3.69 -5.13 -8.00
C ALA A 34 3.77 -5.58 -6.53
N SER A 35 3.28 -4.75 -5.60
CA SER A 35 3.28 -5.03 -4.16
C SER A 35 2.22 -4.19 -3.43
N PRO A 36 1.00 -4.75 -3.22
CA PRO A 36 -0.05 -4.10 -2.43
C PRO A 36 0.43 -3.65 -1.05
N ARG A 37 1.23 -4.48 -0.37
CA ARG A 37 1.83 -4.15 0.93
C ARG A 37 2.69 -2.90 0.85
N ARG A 38 3.60 -2.82 -0.12
CA ARG A 38 4.50 -1.66 -0.24
C ARG A 38 3.74 -0.40 -0.64
N PHE A 39 2.73 -0.54 -1.49
CA PHE A 39 1.81 0.55 -1.80
C PHE A 39 1.14 1.11 -0.54
N LEU A 40 0.61 0.25 0.34
CA LEU A 40 -0.01 0.68 1.59
C LEU A 40 0.99 1.38 2.54
N GLU A 41 2.20 0.85 2.65
CA GLU A 41 3.28 1.48 3.43
C GLU A 41 3.64 2.88 2.91
N VAL A 42 3.84 3.01 1.59
CA VAL A 42 4.17 4.28 0.93
C VAL A 42 3.00 5.27 1.01
N GLY A 43 1.79 4.80 0.72
CA GLY A 43 0.57 5.61 0.79
C GLY A 43 0.28 6.12 2.19
N SER A 44 0.52 5.31 3.24
CA SER A 44 0.36 5.74 4.63
C SER A 44 1.25 6.93 4.97
N LYS A 45 2.50 6.95 4.49
CA LYS A 45 3.43 8.07 4.70
C LYS A 45 2.94 9.36 4.03
N VAL A 46 2.27 9.26 2.88
CA VAL A 46 1.71 10.44 2.18
C VAL A 46 0.42 10.93 2.85
N LEU A 47 -0.42 10.01 3.35
CA LEU A 47 -1.65 10.35 4.04
C LEU A 47 -1.42 10.93 5.45
N ASN A 48 -0.37 10.45 6.13
CA ASN A 48 -0.01 10.87 7.47
C ASN A 48 1.47 11.33 7.47
N PRO A 49 1.75 12.53 6.93
CA PRO A 49 3.12 13.02 6.79
C PRO A 49 3.76 13.30 8.15
N SER A 50 5.01 12.84 8.33
CA SER A 50 5.85 13.22 9.47
C SER A 50 6.95 14.18 9.02
N ARG A 51 7.10 15.31 9.72
CA ARG A 51 8.14 16.32 9.43
C ARG A 51 9.45 16.04 10.13
N ASN A 52 10.00 14.87 9.88
CA ASN A 52 11.29 14.50 10.47
C ASN A 52 12.39 15.29 9.77
N GLU A 53 12.98 16.25 10.48
CA GLU A 53 14.16 16.98 10.00
C GLU A 53 15.41 16.09 9.98
N TYR A 54 15.44 15.11 10.87
CA TYR A 54 16.53 14.15 11.04
C TYR A 54 15.99 12.72 11.08
N VAL A 55 16.81 11.78 10.62
CA VAL A 55 16.55 10.34 10.69
C VAL A 55 17.72 9.69 11.41
N HIS A 56 17.42 8.83 12.38
CA HIS A 56 18.44 8.15 13.19
C HIS A 56 18.60 6.71 12.74
N PHE A 57 19.80 6.28 12.34
CA PHE A 57 20.06 4.87 12.00
C PHE A 57 19.70 3.96 13.20
N PRO A 58 18.99 2.82 12.99
CA PRO A 58 18.66 2.17 11.72
C PRO A 58 17.27 2.52 11.15
N GLU A 59 16.71 3.69 11.44
CA GLU A 59 15.42 4.11 10.88
C GLU A 59 15.44 4.10 9.35
N VAL A 60 14.30 3.68 8.78
CA VAL A 60 14.10 3.47 7.35
C VAL A 60 14.29 4.80 6.60
N ASP A 61 15.11 4.79 5.55
CA ASP A 61 15.29 5.92 4.64
C ASP A 61 13.93 6.52 4.25
N PRO A 62 13.65 7.79 4.60
CA PRO A 62 12.44 8.45 4.16
C PRO A 62 12.48 8.55 2.63
N LEU A 63 11.39 8.13 1.98
CA LEU A 63 11.23 8.30 0.54
C LEU A 63 10.78 9.74 0.22
N PHE A 64 10.11 10.38 1.18
CA PHE A 64 9.50 11.69 1.03
C PHE A 64 9.87 12.59 2.19
N ALA A 65 9.95 13.88 1.87
CA ALA A 65 10.03 14.97 2.83
C ALA A 65 8.79 15.85 2.63
N PHE A 66 8.35 16.54 3.69
CA PHE A 66 7.06 17.24 3.70
C PHE A 66 7.21 18.66 4.25
N ASP A 67 6.48 19.60 3.66
CA ASP A 67 6.20 20.90 4.27
C ASP A 67 4.68 21.05 4.58
N ASP A 68 4.19 22.27 4.80
CA ASP A 68 2.76 22.55 5.05
C ASP A 68 1.85 22.29 3.85
N THR A 69 2.39 22.27 2.64
CA THR A 69 1.62 22.33 1.41
C THR A 69 2.01 21.26 0.39
N LYS A 70 3.19 20.65 0.52
CA LYS A 70 3.81 19.82 -0.51
C LYS A 70 4.54 18.60 0.04
N VAL A 71 4.64 17.60 -0.83
CA VAL A 71 5.47 16.41 -0.71
C VAL A 71 6.65 16.54 -1.66
N TYR A 72 7.85 16.26 -1.20
CA TYR A 72 9.09 16.26 -1.99
C TYR A 72 9.76 14.89 -1.94
N GLY A 73 10.68 14.64 -2.87
CA GLY A 73 11.63 13.54 -2.67
C GLY A 73 12.52 13.84 -1.47
N ALA A 74 12.81 12.85 -0.63
CA ALA A 74 13.78 13.01 0.44
C ALA A 74 15.19 12.65 -0.03
N VAL A 75 16.15 13.50 0.32
CA VAL A 75 17.59 13.22 0.16
C VAL A 75 18.23 13.33 1.53
N LEU A 76 19.03 12.33 1.89
CA LEU A 76 19.74 12.29 3.16
C LEU A 76 21.16 12.81 3.00
N THR A 77 21.56 13.77 3.82
CA THR A 77 22.94 14.27 3.88
C THR A 77 23.56 13.99 5.25
N PRO A 78 24.88 13.71 5.32
CA PRO A 78 25.60 13.63 6.58
C PRO A 78 25.56 14.97 7.32
N VAL A 79 25.43 14.94 8.65
CA VAL A 79 25.51 16.16 9.47
C VAL A 79 26.98 16.63 9.54
N PRO A 80 27.31 17.90 9.20
CA PRO A 80 28.71 18.29 8.96
C PRO A 80 29.59 18.57 10.19
N ASP A 81 29.16 18.32 11.44
CA ASP A 81 29.92 18.76 12.63
C ASP A 81 30.20 17.67 13.67
N ASP A 82 31.43 17.74 14.21
CA ASP A 82 32.21 16.89 15.14
C ASP A 82 31.55 16.52 16.49
N SER A 83 30.23 16.58 16.62
CA SER A 83 29.52 16.23 17.85
C SER A 83 28.72 14.94 17.65
N PHE A 84 29.24 13.83 18.19
CA PHE A 84 28.57 12.65 18.77
C PHE A 84 27.26 12.08 18.18
N ILE A 85 26.83 12.45 16.97
CA ILE A 85 25.64 11.92 16.33
C ILE A 85 26.04 11.15 15.06
N LEU A 86 26.90 10.15 15.25
CA LEU A 86 27.41 9.22 14.21
C LEU A 86 26.32 8.46 13.42
N PHE A 87 25.06 8.61 13.80
CA PHE A 87 23.93 7.87 13.26
C PHE A 87 22.79 8.76 12.78
N SER A 88 22.96 10.07 12.63
CA SER A 88 21.88 10.95 12.13
C SER A 88 22.17 11.51 10.75
N MET A 89 21.16 11.48 9.91
CA MET A 89 21.17 12.11 8.60
C MET A 89 20.13 13.21 8.54
N LYS A 90 20.47 14.34 7.91
CA LYS A 90 19.55 15.45 7.69
C LYS A 90 18.70 15.18 6.45
N VAL A 91 17.40 15.42 6.55
CA VAL A 91 16.46 15.28 5.43
C VAL A 91 16.42 16.58 4.64
N HIS A 92 16.68 16.49 3.34
CA HIS A 92 16.56 17.59 2.40
C HIS A 92 15.42 17.36 1.41
N LEU A 93 14.75 18.45 1.04
CA LEU A 93 13.74 18.47 -0.01
C LEU A 93 14.42 18.35 -1.38
N SER A 94 13.88 17.49 -2.25
CA SER A 94 14.36 17.31 -3.62
C SER A 94 13.23 17.43 -4.64
N GLY A 95 13.52 18.17 -5.71
CA GLY A 95 12.60 18.39 -6.84
C GLY A 95 11.59 19.52 -6.63
N SER A 96 10.65 19.63 -7.57
CA SER A 96 9.58 20.64 -7.57
C SER A 96 8.52 20.38 -6.50
N GLY A 97 8.43 19.13 -6.04
CA GLY A 97 7.40 18.66 -5.12
C GLY A 97 6.01 18.59 -5.75
N LEU A 98 5.12 17.88 -5.09
CA LEU A 98 3.71 17.74 -5.45
C LEU A 98 2.85 18.32 -4.33
N ASP A 99 1.79 19.04 -4.66
CA ASP A 99 0.85 19.54 -3.66
C ASP A 99 0.31 18.38 -2.81
N LEU A 100 0.35 18.55 -1.49
CA LEU A 100 0.04 17.50 -0.52
C LEU A 100 -1.39 17.00 -0.68
N ASP A 101 -2.35 17.91 -0.85
CA ASP A 101 -3.75 17.56 -1.07
C ASP A 101 -3.94 16.73 -2.34
N VAL A 102 -3.23 17.08 -3.42
CA VAL A 102 -3.24 16.33 -4.68
C VAL A 102 -2.61 14.95 -4.50
N ALA A 103 -1.47 14.87 -3.82
CA ALA A 103 -0.79 13.62 -3.53
C ALA A 103 -1.68 12.68 -2.70
N GLN A 104 -2.32 13.21 -1.65
CA GLN A 104 -3.23 12.47 -0.79
C GLN A 104 -4.45 11.99 -1.56
N GLU A 105 -5.05 12.83 -2.41
CA GLU A 105 -6.20 12.44 -3.22
C GLU A 105 -5.87 11.29 -4.18
N MET A 106 -4.72 11.36 -4.85
CA MET A 106 -4.28 10.27 -5.73
C MET A 106 -4.04 8.96 -4.96
N VAL A 107 -3.46 9.03 -3.75
CA VAL A 107 -3.30 7.85 -2.89
C VAL A 107 -4.66 7.27 -2.46
N ARG A 108 -5.63 8.12 -2.07
CA ARG A 108 -6.98 7.66 -1.71
C ARG A 108 -7.67 6.96 -2.87
N LYS A 109 -7.58 7.54 -4.07
CA LYS A 109 -8.16 6.97 -5.29
C LYS A 109 -7.56 5.59 -5.61
N GLU A 110 -6.24 5.48 -5.67
CA GLU A 110 -5.59 4.19 -5.96
C GLU A 110 -5.81 3.16 -4.83
N ARG A 111 -5.98 3.62 -3.58
CA ARG A 111 -6.35 2.75 -2.46
C ARG A 111 -7.77 2.20 -2.62
N ALA A 112 -8.73 3.02 -3.07
CA ALA A 112 -10.07 2.57 -3.39
C ALA A 112 -10.07 1.54 -4.55
N GLU A 113 -9.25 1.75 -5.59
CA GLU A 113 -9.08 0.78 -6.69
C GLU A 113 -8.46 -0.55 -6.18
N LEU A 114 -7.48 -0.50 -5.27
CA LEU A 114 -6.91 -1.70 -4.64
C LEU A 114 -7.94 -2.45 -3.78
N ASP A 115 -8.71 -1.73 -2.96
CA ASP A 115 -9.75 -2.30 -2.10
C ASP A 115 -10.88 -2.94 -2.94
N ALA A 116 -11.28 -2.30 -4.05
CA ALA A 116 -12.24 -2.87 -5.00
C ALA A 116 -11.73 -4.17 -5.65
N ARG A 117 -10.45 -4.23 -6.03
CA ARG A 117 -9.82 -5.47 -6.53
C ARG A 117 -9.83 -6.57 -5.46
N GLY A 118 -9.53 -6.24 -4.21
CA GLY A 118 -9.61 -7.18 -3.09
C GLY A 118 -11.02 -7.73 -2.90
N ALA A 119 -12.03 -6.87 -2.93
CA ALA A 119 -13.44 -7.26 -2.84
C ALA A 119 -13.86 -8.20 -3.98
N ALA A 120 -13.42 -7.92 -5.21
CA ALA A 120 -13.71 -8.78 -6.36
C ALA A 120 -13.09 -10.18 -6.22
N VAL A 121 -11.87 -10.29 -5.68
CA VAL A 121 -11.25 -11.59 -5.39
C VAL A 121 -12.07 -12.37 -4.37
N ILE A 122 -12.51 -11.71 -3.28
CA ILE A 122 -13.34 -12.35 -2.25
C ILE A 122 -14.64 -12.88 -2.86
N GLU A 123 -15.29 -12.13 -3.76
CA GLU A 123 -16.51 -12.57 -4.44
C GLU A 123 -16.26 -13.78 -5.35
N ASN A 124 -15.19 -13.73 -6.15
CA ASN A 124 -14.85 -14.84 -7.04
C ASN A 124 -14.51 -16.11 -6.26
N THR A 125 -13.85 -15.98 -5.10
CA THR A 125 -13.59 -17.11 -4.20
C THR A 125 -14.89 -17.71 -3.67
N LYS A 126 -15.86 -16.89 -3.28
CA LYS A 126 -17.18 -17.38 -2.87
C LYS A 126 -17.84 -18.22 -3.98
N VAL A 127 -17.91 -17.68 -5.20
CA VAL A 127 -18.52 -18.37 -6.35
C VAL A 127 -17.83 -19.69 -6.63
N ALA A 128 -16.49 -19.70 -6.67
CA ALA A 128 -15.72 -20.92 -6.93
C ALA A 128 -15.99 -22.01 -5.88
N ILE A 129 -16.17 -21.63 -4.62
CA ILE A 129 -16.41 -22.57 -3.53
C ILE A 129 -17.86 -23.06 -3.55
N ASP A 130 -18.83 -22.19 -3.78
CA ASP A 130 -20.23 -22.61 -3.96
C ASP A 130 -20.35 -23.65 -5.08
N SER A 131 -19.67 -23.45 -6.21
CA SER A 131 -19.60 -24.45 -7.29
C SER A 131 -18.93 -25.76 -6.88
N ALA A 132 -17.83 -25.71 -6.12
CA ALA A 132 -17.16 -26.92 -5.64
C ALA A 132 -18.05 -27.72 -4.67
N LEU A 133 -18.78 -27.04 -3.78
CA LEU A 133 -19.70 -27.67 -2.84
C LEU A 133 -20.88 -28.35 -3.54
N GLU A 134 -21.39 -27.78 -4.64
CA GLU A 134 -22.45 -28.38 -5.44
C GLU A 134 -22.02 -29.74 -6.00
N VAL A 135 -20.83 -29.83 -6.59
CA VAL A 135 -20.26 -31.09 -7.12
C VAL A 135 -20.09 -32.13 -6.01
N LEU A 136 -19.64 -31.70 -4.83
CA LEU A 136 -19.36 -32.62 -3.71
C LEU A 136 -20.62 -33.11 -2.98
N SER A 137 -21.77 -32.44 -3.14
CA SER A 137 -23.03 -32.76 -2.44
C SER A 137 -23.67 -34.12 -2.83
N GLY A 138 -23.23 -34.71 -3.95
CA GLY A 138 -23.66 -36.03 -4.43
C GLY A 138 -22.99 -37.23 -3.73
N HIS A 139 -21.96 -36.99 -2.94
CA HIS A 139 -21.24 -38.00 -2.18
C HIS A 139 -21.91 -38.11 -0.78
N SER A 140 -21.81 -39.27 -0.11
CA SER A 140 -22.60 -39.75 1.04
C SER A 140 -23.21 -38.74 2.07
N ASN A 141 -24.16 -39.21 2.90
CA ASN A 141 -24.73 -38.39 4.00
C ASN A 141 -23.68 -37.82 4.98
N VAL A 142 -22.54 -38.49 5.16
CA VAL A 142 -21.43 -37.99 6.00
C VAL A 142 -20.72 -36.84 5.30
N ASP A 143 -20.47 -36.98 4.00
CA ASP A 143 -19.85 -35.93 3.17
C ASP A 143 -20.71 -34.68 3.15
N ARG A 144 -22.03 -34.80 2.99
CA ARG A 144 -22.94 -33.64 3.05
C ARG A 144 -22.86 -32.87 4.36
N LYS A 145 -22.70 -33.54 5.51
CA LYS A 145 -22.58 -32.87 6.82
C LYS A 145 -21.24 -32.16 6.96
N ALA A 146 -20.14 -32.78 6.53
CA ALA A 146 -18.82 -32.16 6.54
C ALA A 146 -18.77 -30.94 5.61
N LEU A 147 -19.38 -31.04 4.42
CA LEU A 147 -19.51 -29.94 3.46
C LEU A 147 -20.35 -28.78 4.01
N ALA A 148 -21.47 -29.08 4.69
CA ALA A 148 -22.29 -28.05 5.31
C ALA A 148 -21.51 -27.27 6.40
N TYR A 149 -20.70 -27.96 7.20
CA TYR A 149 -19.83 -27.32 8.19
C TYR A 149 -18.75 -26.45 7.53
N ALA A 150 -18.06 -26.97 6.52
CA ALA A 150 -17.04 -26.22 5.79
C ALA A 150 -17.61 -24.97 5.12
N ARG A 151 -18.84 -25.05 4.59
CA ARG A 151 -19.57 -23.92 4.03
C ARG A 151 -19.82 -22.82 5.06
N ASP A 152 -20.32 -23.17 6.23
CA ASP A 152 -20.68 -22.20 7.26
C ASP A 152 -19.44 -21.45 7.81
N GLU A 153 -18.33 -22.15 8.03
CA GLU A 153 -17.05 -21.52 8.40
C GLU A 153 -16.54 -20.58 7.30
N LEU A 154 -16.67 -20.98 6.03
CA LEU A 154 -16.25 -20.16 4.90
C LEU A 154 -17.12 -18.90 4.74
N GLU A 155 -18.44 -19.02 4.84
CA GLU A 155 -19.36 -17.88 4.79
C GLU A 155 -19.01 -16.86 5.87
N ARG A 156 -18.73 -17.33 7.10
CA ARG A 156 -18.23 -16.48 8.19
C ARG A 156 -16.92 -15.80 7.83
N GLY A 157 -15.94 -16.53 7.30
CA GLY A 157 -14.66 -15.98 6.86
C GLY A 157 -14.80 -14.90 5.77
N ILE A 158 -15.66 -15.13 4.77
CA ILE A 158 -15.95 -14.16 3.69
C ILE A 158 -16.57 -12.89 4.26
N VAL A 159 -17.52 -13.01 5.19
CA VAL A 159 -18.12 -11.85 5.87
C VAL A 159 -17.06 -11.05 6.63
N MET A 160 -16.15 -11.72 7.35
CA MET A 160 -15.05 -11.07 8.06
C MET A 160 -14.11 -10.32 7.08
N LEU A 161 -13.76 -10.95 5.95
CA LEU A 161 -12.89 -10.34 4.94
C LEU A 161 -13.55 -9.12 4.29
N ARG A 162 -14.85 -9.19 3.96
CA ARG A 162 -15.61 -8.03 3.47
C ARG A 162 -15.65 -6.90 4.49
N GLY A 163 -15.88 -7.24 5.76
CA GLY A 163 -15.82 -6.28 6.87
C GLY A 163 -14.47 -5.60 6.96
N ALA A 164 -13.36 -6.35 6.85
CA ALA A 164 -12.01 -5.81 6.88
C ALA A 164 -11.69 -4.86 5.72
N VAL A 165 -12.26 -5.10 4.53
CA VAL A 165 -12.14 -4.18 3.39
C VAL A 165 -12.97 -2.91 3.60
N ALA A 166 -14.15 -3.02 4.23
CA ALA A 166 -15.09 -1.91 4.43
C ALA A 166 -14.80 -1.04 5.67
N ALA A 167 -14.09 -1.53 6.68
CA ALA A 167 -13.92 -0.87 7.98
C ALA A 167 -12.88 0.28 8.00
N LYS A 168 -12.85 1.15 7.00
CA LYS A 168 -11.86 2.23 6.87
C LYS A 168 -12.49 3.60 6.85
#